data_AF-A0AAD7RW72-F1
#
_entry.id   AF-A0AAD7RW72-F1
#
_cell.length_a   1.000
_cell.length_b   1.000
_cell.length_c   1.000
_cell.angle_alpha   90.00
_cell.angle_beta   90.00
_cell.angle_gamma   90.00
#
_symmetry.space_group_name_H-M   'P 1'
#
loop_
_entity.id
_entity.type
_entity.pdbx_description
1 polymer ?
#
loop_
_entity_poly.entity_id
_entity_poly.type
_entity_poly.pdbx_seq_one_letter_code
_entity_poly.pdbx_strand_id
1 'polypeptide(L)'
;MQRKESLQNDPEVKNTATVNTIKVEEDKEPMNKLIDYYSEWHKLKRAVAWILKLKRTLQQLKDERKELSRTIIQAEKDPEKQRSKLEHHMKKYKSTSEKKPLTLDDLVAAESEIIKFSQRQQFNEELQALQKGKQVSRNSQLFRLDPILQDSILRVGGRLNKVTGKVGEQKMANLPEDRLLPDKPPFTNTGVDFFGPLM
;
A
#
# COMPACT_ATOMS: atom_id res chain seq x y z
N MET A 1 35.47 -31.88 -45.73
CA MET A 1 35.29 -30.45 -45.38
C MET A 1 34.01 -29.97 -46.05
N GLN A 2 32.93 -29.76 -45.32
CA GLN A 2 31.72 -29.10 -45.84
C GLN A 2 31.38 -27.93 -44.91
N ARG A 3 31.33 -26.75 -45.53
CA ARG A 3 31.21 -25.42 -44.92
C ARG A 3 29.76 -25.26 -44.43
N LYS A 4 29.56 -25.07 -43.13
CA LYS A 4 28.25 -24.65 -42.59
C LYS A 4 28.09 -23.16 -42.88
N GLU A 5 27.35 -22.83 -43.94
CA GLU A 5 26.94 -21.44 -44.21
C GLU A 5 25.81 -21.06 -43.24
N SER A 6 26.00 -19.91 -42.60
CA SER A 6 25.14 -19.34 -41.57
C SER A 6 23.85 -18.79 -42.16
N LEU A 7 22.72 -19.45 -41.90
CA LEU A 7 21.36 -19.00 -42.19
C LEU A 7 20.90 -17.86 -41.26
N GLN A 8 21.69 -16.79 -41.14
CA GLN A 8 21.38 -15.67 -40.25
C GLN A 8 20.41 -14.65 -40.89
N ASN A 9 20.08 -14.77 -42.19
CA ASN A 9 19.27 -13.81 -42.95
C ASN A 9 18.12 -14.49 -43.72
N ASP A 10 17.37 -15.38 -43.08
CA ASP A 10 16.14 -15.96 -43.65
C ASP A 10 14.90 -15.19 -43.15
N PRO A 11 14.11 -14.56 -44.04
CA PRO A 11 12.94 -13.76 -43.66
C PRO A 11 11.75 -14.59 -43.11
N GLU A 12 11.77 -15.93 -43.19
CA GLU A 12 10.72 -16.79 -42.62
C GLU A 12 10.93 -17.14 -41.14
N VAL A 13 12.09 -16.83 -40.56
CA VAL A 13 12.36 -17.07 -39.14
C VAL A 13 11.75 -15.94 -38.32
N LYS A 14 10.62 -16.23 -37.67
CA LYS A 14 10.01 -15.34 -36.67
C LYS A 14 11.07 -14.94 -35.64
N ASN A 15 11.50 -13.69 -35.66
CA ASN A 15 12.39 -13.12 -34.65
C ASN A 15 11.82 -13.46 -33.28
N THR A 16 12.52 -14.35 -32.57
CA THR A 16 12.18 -14.72 -31.20
C THR A 16 12.21 -13.44 -30.40
N ALA A 17 11.05 -13.04 -29.89
CA ALA A 17 10.95 -11.90 -28.99
C ALA A 17 12.01 -12.09 -27.91
N THR A 18 13.01 -11.21 -27.88
CA THR A 18 14.06 -11.23 -26.87
C THR A 18 13.40 -10.88 -25.55
N VAL A 19 12.83 -11.87 -24.89
CA VAL A 19 12.33 -11.75 -23.53
C VAL A 19 13.60 -11.60 -22.69
N ASN A 20 13.81 -10.40 -22.14
CA ASN A 20 14.85 -10.17 -21.16
C ASN A 20 14.55 -11.04 -19.93
N THR A 21 15.03 -12.28 -19.95
CA THR A 21 14.96 -13.20 -18.81
C THR A 21 15.94 -12.69 -17.78
N ILE A 22 15.47 -11.82 -16.88
CA ILE A 22 16.20 -11.50 -15.66
C ILE A 22 16.28 -12.82 -14.89
N LYS A 23 17.48 -13.42 -14.82
CA LYS A 23 17.75 -14.47 -13.85
C LYS A 23 17.58 -13.82 -12.48
N VAL A 24 16.39 -13.95 -11.91
CA VAL A 24 16.16 -13.58 -10.51
C VAL A 24 16.93 -14.61 -9.72
N GLU A 25 18.09 -14.23 -9.19
CA GLU A 25 18.77 -15.02 -8.16
C GLU A 25 17.75 -15.29 -7.04
N GLU A 26 17.44 -16.57 -6.81
CA GLU A 26 16.25 -17.05 -6.09
C GLU A 26 16.19 -16.63 -4.61
N ASP A 27 17.28 -16.12 -4.03
CA ASP A 27 17.41 -16.06 -2.57
C ASP A 27 17.12 -14.70 -1.92
N LYS A 28 16.86 -13.64 -2.71
CA LYS A 28 16.62 -12.31 -2.12
C LYS A 28 15.47 -11.60 -2.82
N GLU A 29 14.33 -11.56 -2.14
CA GLU A 29 13.20 -10.73 -2.57
C GLU A 29 13.68 -9.28 -2.82
N PRO A 30 13.43 -8.72 -4.01
CA PRO A 30 13.95 -7.40 -4.39
C PRO A 30 13.47 -6.27 -3.47
N MET A 31 12.33 -6.48 -2.80
CA MET A 31 11.80 -5.54 -1.82
C MET A 31 12.62 -5.52 -0.53
N ASN A 32 13.14 -6.67 -0.08
CA ASN A 32 14.03 -6.72 1.09
C ASN A 32 15.34 -5.96 0.80
N LYS A 33 15.94 -6.17 -0.38
CA LYS A 33 17.10 -5.39 -0.83
C LYS A 33 16.81 -3.88 -0.84
N LEU A 34 15.61 -3.47 -1.27
CA LEU A 34 15.21 -2.07 -1.29
C LEU A 34 15.08 -1.50 0.13
N ILE A 35 14.47 -2.25 1.05
CA ILE A 35 14.28 -1.82 2.44
C ILE A 35 15.63 -1.69 3.15
N ASP A 36 16.51 -2.69 3.00
CA ASP A 36 17.82 -2.73 3.65
C ASP A 36 18.78 -1.65 3.12
N TYR A 37 18.58 -1.20 1.88
CA TYR A 37 19.41 -0.16 1.28
C TYR A 37 19.24 1.22 1.94
N TYR A 38 18.05 1.55 2.43
CA TYR A 38 17.76 2.87 2.98
C TYR A 38 17.84 2.86 4.51
N SER A 39 18.77 3.62 5.07
CA SER A 39 18.88 3.84 6.53
C SER A 39 17.91 4.90 7.07
N GLU A 40 17.24 5.65 6.19
CA GLU A 40 16.28 6.71 6.56
C GLU A 40 14.87 6.38 6.06
N TRP A 41 13.93 6.30 7.01
CA TRP A 41 12.52 5.99 6.73
C TRP A 41 11.89 6.88 5.66
N HIS A 42 12.16 8.19 5.71
CA HIS A 42 11.60 9.13 4.75
C HIS A 42 12.12 8.91 3.31
N LYS A 43 13.40 8.54 3.17
CA LYS A 43 14.01 8.21 1.86
C LYS A 43 13.40 6.94 1.28
N LEU A 44 13.26 5.90 2.10
CA LEU A 44 12.56 4.66 1.71
C LEU A 44 11.12 4.94 1.28
N LYS A 45 10.35 5.68 2.11
CA LYS A 45 8.95 6.03 1.82
C LYS A 45 8.83 6.77 0.50
N ARG A 46 9.69 7.74 0.22
CA ARG A 46 9.71 8.47 -1.06
C ARG A 46 10.06 7.57 -2.25
N ALA A 47 11.04 6.69 -2.11
CA ALA A 47 11.43 5.76 -3.16
C ALA A 47 10.28 4.81 -3.51
N VAL A 48 9.66 4.19 -2.50
CA VAL A 48 8.50 3.31 -2.68
C VAL A 48 7.31 4.06 -3.28
N ALA A 49 7.06 5.30 -2.85
CA ALA A 49 5.99 6.13 -3.41
C ALA A 49 6.18 6.39 -4.91
N TRP A 50 7.41 6.68 -5.34
CA TRP A 50 7.73 6.81 -6.78
C TRP A 50 7.57 5.51 -7.54
N ILE A 51 7.98 4.37 -6.96
CA ILE A 51 7.79 3.05 -7.57
C ILE A 51 6.30 2.74 -7.75
N LEU A 52 5.48 2.99 -6.73
CA LEU A 52 4.03 2.79 -6.80
C LEU A 52 3.38 3.70 -7.83
N LYS A 53 3.79 4.98 -7.87
CA LYS A 53 3.31 5.94 -8.85
C LYS A 53 3.68 5.51 -10.27
N LEU A 54 4.93 5.11 -10.49
CA LEU A 54 5.40 4.58 -11.78
C LEU A 54 4.62 3.33 -12.18
N LYS A 55 4.41 2.39 -11.27
CA LYS A 55 3.60 1.19 -11.49
C LYS A 55 2.20 1.56 -11.96
N ARG A 56 1.54 2.50 -11.30
CA ARG A 56 0.20 2.99 -11.66
C ARG A 56 0.18 3.63 -13.05
N THR A 57 1.15 4.49 -13.36
CA THR A 57 1.28 5.12 -14.69
C THR A 57 1.51 4.07 -15.78
N LEU A 58 2.39 3.10 -15.56
CA LEU A 58 2.65 2.03 -16.51
C LEU A 58 1.42 1.14 -16.75
N GLN A 59 0.64 0.87 -15.70
CA GLN A 59 -0.64 0.16 -15.81
C GLN A 59 -1.63 0.95 -16.67
N GLN A 60 -1.81 2.24 -16.40
CA GLN A 60 -2.68 3.11 -17.21
C GLN A 60 -2.24 3.13 -18.69
N LEU A 61 -0.94 3.28 -18.96
CA LEU A 61 -0.41 3.26 -20.33
C LEU A 61 -0.62 1.92 -21.02
N LYS A 62 -0.52 0.81 -20.28
CA LYS A 62 -0.77 -0.54 -20.80
C LYS A 62 -2.25 -0.71 -21.15
N ASP A 63 -3.15 -0.29 -20.26
CA ASP A 63 -4.60 -0.44 -20.45
C ASP A 63 -5.09 0.45 -21.61
N GLU A 64 -4.62 1.70 -21.68
CA GLU A 64 -4.91 2.61 -22.79
C GLU A 64 -4.43 2.03 -24.13
N ARG A 65 -3.18 1.52 -24.18
CA ARG A 65 -2.65 0.88 -25.39
C ARG A 65 -3.49 -0.32 -25.81
N LYS A 66 -3.92 -1.13 -24.85
CA LYS A 66 -4.74 -2.32 -25.10
C LYS A 66 -6.08 -1.93 -25.71
N GLU A 67 -6.71 -0.89 -25.19
CA GLU A 67 -8.00 -0.41 -25.67
C GLU A 67 -7.88 0.21 -27.07
N LEU A 68 -6.93 1.12 -27.28
CA LEU A 68 -6.66 1.71 -28.60
C LEU A 68 -6.36 0.65 -29.66
N SER A 69 -5.58 -0.37 -29.30
CA SER A 69 -5.27 -1.47 -30.21
C SER A 69 -6.53 -2.20 -30.66
N ARG A 70 -7.49 -2.44 -29.74
CA ARG A 70 -8.78 -3.06 -30.08
C ARG A 70 -9.60 -2.20 -31.01
N THR A 71 -9.74 -0.91 -30.72
CA THR A 71 -10.50 0.04 -31.55
C THR A 71 -9.90 0.17 -32.94
N ILE A 72 -8.56 0.25 -33.04
CA ILE A 72 -7.86 0.39 -34.32
C ILE A 72 -7.98 -0.88 -35.17
N ILE A 73 -7.89 -2.07 -34.55
CA ILE A 73 -8.08 -3.36 -35.26
C ILE A 73 -9.49 -3.46 -35.85
N GLN A 74 -10.50 -2.90 -35.18
CA GLN A 74 -11.88 -2.89 -35.68
C GLN A 74 -12.08 -1.88 -36.83
N ALA A 75 -11.42 -0.72 -36.79
CA ALA A 75 -11.64 0.37 -37.73
C ALA A 75 -10.74 0.35 -38.98
N GLU A 76 -9.55 -0.25 -38.91
CA GLU A 76 -8.55 -0.25 -39.99
C GLU A 76 -8.12 -1.69 -40.29
N LYS A 77 -8.11 -2.10 -41.56
CA LYS A 77 -7.74 -3.47 -41.97
C LYS A 77 -6.26 -3.63 -42.28
N ASP A 78 -5.60 -2.55 -42.71
CA ASP A 78 -4.19 -2.56 -43.08
C ASP A 78 -3.26 -2.53 -41.84
N PRO A 79 -2.40 -3.55 -41.63
CA PRO A 79 -1.56 -3.67 -40.44
C PRO A 79 -0.53 -2.53 -40.28
N GLU A 80 0.00 -1.97 -41.37
CA GLU A 80 0.97 -0.86 -41.28
C GLU A 80 0.29 0.41 -40.79
N LYS A 81 -0.90 0.71 -41.33
CA LYS A 81 -1.71 1.84 -40.91
C LYS A 81 -2.28 1.68 -39.51
N GLN A 82 -2.57 0.46 -39.06
CA GLN A 82 -2.90 0.19 -37.65
C GLN A 82 -1.76 0.59 -36.70
N ARG A 83 -0.52 0.18 -37.02
CA ARG A 83 0.66 0.47 -36.19
C ARG A 83 0.94 1.97 -36.10
N SER A 84 0.92 2.68 -37.23
CA SER A 84 1.19 4.11 -37.27
C SER A 84 0.13 4.92 -36.52
N LYS A 85 -1.16 4.57 -36.66
CA LYS A 85 -2.25 5.17 -35.87
C LYS A 85 -2.06 4.96 -34.37
N LEU A 86 -1.75 3.72 -33.96
CA LEU A 86 -1.55 3.40 -32.55
C LEU A 86 -0.36 4.16 -31.96
N GLU A 87 0.76 4.22 -32.68
CA GLU A 87 1.94 4.95 -32.23
C GLU A 87 1.67 6.45 -32.11
N HIS A 88 1.01 7.05 -33.10
CA HIS A 88 0.67 8.47 -33.08
C HIS A 88 -0.26 8.81 -31.90
N HIS A 89 -1.30 8.01 -31.67
CA HIS A 89 -2.20 8.19 -30.53
C HIS A 89 -1.48 8.03 -29.19
N MET A 90 -0.65 6.98 -29.04
CA MET A 90 0.12 6.76 -27.82
C MET A 90 1.12 7.88 -27.56
N LYS A 91 1.76 8.43 -28.60
CA LYS A 91 2.65 9.58 -28.49
C LYS A 91 1.89 10.81 -28.00
N LYS A 92 0.73 11.09 -28.59
CA LYS A 92 -0.16 12.18 -28.17
C LYS A 92 -0.61 12.02 -26.72
N TYR A 93 -1.09 10.83 -26.34
CA TYR A 93 -1.54 10.52 -24.98
C TYR A 93 -0.43 10.74 -23.94
N LYS A 94 0.80 10.28 -24.23
CA LYS A 94 1.96 10.49 -23.35
C LYS A 94 2.33 11.97 -23.22
N SER A 95 2.18 12.76 -24.28
CA SER A 95 2.43 14.21 -24.20
C SER A 95 1.33 14.97 -23.44
N THR A 96 0.08 14.52 -23.53
CA THR A 96 -1.03 15.13 -22.79
C THR A 96 -1.11 14.68 -21.34
N SER A 97 -0.53 13.52 -21.00
CA SER A 97 -0.46 13.04 -19.63
C SER A 97 0.54 13.87 -18.82
N GLU A 98 0.03 14.83 -18.06
CA GLU A 98 0.83 15.68 -17.18
C GLU A 98 1.67 14.85 -16.20
N LYS A 99 2.94 15.25 -16.02
CA LYS A 99 3.82 14.71 -14.98
C LYS A 99 3.37 15.23 -13.63
N LYS A 100 2.47 14.51 -12.98
CA LYS A 100 1.96 14.89 -11.66
C LYS A 100 3.06 14.76 -10.59
N PRO A 101 3.28 15.78 -9.74
CA PRO A 101 4.24 15.71 -8.64
C PRO A 101 3.80 14.67 -7.60
N LEU A 102 4.72 14.22 -6.75
CA LEU A 102 4.42 13.30 -5.66
C LEU A 102 3.50 13.99 -4.63
N THR A 103 2.37 13.38 -4.29
CA THR A 103 1.43 13.92 -3.31
C THR A 103 1.60 13.28 -1.93
N LEU A 104 0.98 13.86 -0.91
CA LEU A 104 0.93 13.26 0.42
C LEU A 104 0.25 11.88 0.39
N ASP A 105 -0.82 11.72 -0.39
CA ASP A 105 -1.52 10.45 -0.54
C ASP A 105 -0.60 9.34 -1.11
N ASP A 106 0.28 9.69 -2.05
CA ASP A 106 1.28 8.74 -2.57
C ASP A 106 2.24 8.29 -1.45
N LEU A 107 2.61 9.19 -0.53
CA LEU A 107 3.47 8.85 0.63
C LEU A 107 2.73 7.99 1.66
N VAL A 108 1.46 8.28 1.95
CA VAL A 108 0.61 7.49 2.86
C VAL A 108 0.38 6.09 2.29
N ALA A 109 0.14 5.99 0.98
CA ALA A 109 0.01 4.71 0.29
C ALA A 109 1.32 3.91 0.37
N ALA A 110 2.47 4.56 0.17
CA ALA A 110 3.77 3.91 0.27
C ALA A 110 4.06 3.39 1.68
N GLU A 111 3.80 4.20 2.70
CA GLU A 111 3.91 3.79 4.10
C GLU A 111 3.05 2.56 4.40
N SER A 112 1.79 2.61 3.99
CA SER A 112 0.85 1.49 4.18
C SER A 112 1.35 0.22 3.50
N GLU A 113 1.90 0.31 2.28
CA GLU A 113 2.44 -0.87 1.59
C GLU A 113 3.71 -1.42 2.22
N ILE A 114 4.62 -0.59 2.72
CA ILE A 114 5.80 -1.07 3.43
C ILE A 114 5.39 -1.83 4.69
N ILE A 115 4.43 -1.29 5.45
CA ILE A 115 3.89 -1.95 6.65
C ILE A 115 3.25 -3.29 6.29
N LYS A 116 2.37 -3.31 5.27
CA LYS A 116 1.74 -4.55 4.79
C LYS A 116 2.76 -5.58 4.35
N PHE A 117 3.81 -5.17 3.65
CA PHE A 117 4.87 -6.06 3.21
C PHE A 117 5.58 -6.70 4.41
N SER A 118 6.03 -5.89 5.38
CA SER A 118 6.68 -6.39 6.59
C SER A 118 5.78 -7.32 7.40
N GLN A 119 4.50 -6.97 7.55
CA GLN A 119 3.52 -7.82 8.25
C GLN A 119 3.27 -9.15 7.52
N ARG A 120 3.25 -9.16 6.19
CA ARG A 120 3.11 -10.40 5.40
C ARG A 120 4.32 -11.31 5.53
N GLN A 121 5.52 -10.76 5.67
CA GLN A 121 6.73 -11.56 5.87
C GLN A 121 6.70 -12.28 7.23
N GLN A 122 6.28 -11.60 8.29
CA GLN A 122 6.38 -12.12 9.67
C GLN A 122 5.09 -12.80 10.19
N PHE A 123 3.91 -12.36 9.75
CA PHE A 123 2.61 -12.74 10.33
C PHE A 123 1.59 -13.20 9.26
N ASN A 124 2.07 -13.94 8.25
CA ASN A 124 1.23 -14.40 7.14
C ASN A 124 0.06 -15.28 7.61
N GLU A 125 0.29 -16.18 8.57
CA GLU A 125 -0.73 -17.09 9.09
C GLU A 125 -1.84 -16.33 9.81
N GLU A 126 -1.47 -15.34 10.64
CA GLU A 126 -2.41 -14.49 11.34
C GLU A 126 -3.22 -13.62 10.38
N LEU A 127 -2.57 -13.07 9.35
CA LEU A 127 -3.25 -12.32 8.29
C LEU A 127 -4.26 -13.19 7.56
N GLN A 128 -3.90 -14.42 7.19
CA GLN A 128 -4.83 -15.35 6.52
C GLN A 128 -6.00 -15.74 7.41
N ALA A 129 -5.77 -15.95 8.71
CA ALA A 129 -6.83 -16.25 9.66
C ALA A 129 -7.83 -15.08 9.74
N LEU A 130 -7.33 -13.85 9.92
CA LEU A 130 -8.17 -12.66 10.05
C LEU A 130 -8.88 -12.28 8.74
N GLN A 131 -8.24 -12.46 7.59
CA GLN A 131 -8.89 -12.28 6.28
C GLN A 131 -10.07 -13.24 6.08
N LYS A 132 -10.00 -14.45 6.66
CA LYS A 132 -11.10 -15.44 6.64
C LYS A 132 -12.14 -15.19 7.74
N GLY A 133 -12.04 -14.08 8.48
CA GLY A 133 -12.92 -13.78 9.62
C GLY A 133 -12.72 -14.71 10.82
N LYS A 134 -11.61 -15.45 10.87
CA LYS A 134 -11.27 -16.33 11.99
C LYS A 134 -10.39 -15.59 12.99
N GLN A 135 -10.46 -16.00 14.26
CA GLN A 135 -9.53 -15.51 15.28
C GLN A 135 -8.11 -16.05 15.01
N VAL A 136 -7.11 -15.25 15.37
CA VAL A 136 -5.71 -15.65 15.33
C VAL A 136 -5.45 -16.88 16.22
N SER A 137 -4.48 -17.72 15.82
CA SER A 137 -4.08 -18.91 16.57
C SER A 137 -3.70 -18.57 18.01
N ARG A 138 -4.13 -19.38 18.98
CA ARG A 138 -3.79 -19.23 20.41
C ARG A 138 -2.27 -19.30 20.67
N ASN A 139 -1.52 -19.94 19.79
CA ASN A 139 -0.07 -20.06 19.89
C ASN A 139 0.67 -18.84 19.34
N SER A 140 -0.02 -17.93 18.63
CA SER A 140 0.59 -16.70 18.11
C SER A 140 0.88 -15.72 19.25
N GLN A 141 2.01 -15.03 19.13
CA GLN A 141 2.37 -13.92 20.02
C GLN A 141 1.33 -12.79 19.99
N LEU A 142 0.59 -12.68 18.88
CA LEU A 142 -0.41 -11.64 18.68
C LEU A 142 -1.77 -11.97 19.31
N PHE A 143 -2.07 -13.23 19.64
CA PHE A 143 -3.38 -13.64 20.17
C PHE A 143 -3.82 -12.81 21.39
N ARG A 144 -2.90 -12.57 22.33
CA ARG A 144 -3.17 -11.79 23.55
C ARG A 144 -3.47 -10.32 23.26
N LEU A 145 -2.96 -9.80 22.15
CA LEU A 145 -3.06 -8.40 21.73
C LEU A 145 -4.36 -8.09 20.97
N ASP A 146 -5.26 -9.06 20.79
CA ASP A 146 -6.52 -8.85 20.06
C ASP A 146 -6.31 -8.28 18.65
N PRO A 147 -5.59 -9.01 17.79
CA PRO A 147 -5.18 -8.49 16.51
C PRO A 147 -6.42 -8.33 15.62
N ILE A 148 -6.64 -7.11 15.13
CA ILE A 148 -7.70 -6.76 14.20
C ILE A 148 -7.10 -6.45 12.83
N LEU A 149 -7.85 -6.71 11.77
CA LEU A 149 -7.47 -6.35 10.43
C LEU A 149 -8.27 -5.12 9.99
N GLN A 150 -7.56 -4.01 9.71
CA GLN A 150 -8.16 -2.77 9.22
C GLN A 150 -7.36 -2.24 8.04
N ASP A 151 -8.01 -1.93 6.92
CA ASP A 151 -7.37 -1.47 5.69
C ASP A 151 -6.28 -2.43 5.16
N SER A 152 -6.48 -3.74 5.37
CA SER A 152 -5.48 -4.78 5.10
C SER A 152 -4.18 -4.68 5.91
N ILE A 153 -4.17 -3.89 6.99
CA ILE A 153 -3.07 -3.75 7.93
C ILE A 153 -3.48 -4.41 9.25
N LEU A 154 -2.59 -5.21 9.80
CA LEU A 154 -2.74 -5.79 11.13
C LEU A 154 -2.56 -4.69 12.18
N ARG A 155 -3.56 -4.51 13.04
CA ARG A 155 -3.55 -3.55 14.14
C ARG A 155 -3.90 -4.25 15.44
N VAL A 156 -3.42 -3.71 16.55
CA VAL A 156 -3.76 -4.18 17.89
C VAL A 156 -5.11 -3.59 18.28
N GLY A 157 -6.06 -4.42 18.71
CA GLY A 157 -7.35 -4.00 19.22
C GLY A 157 -7.22 -3.23 20.54
N GLY A 158 -8.18 -2.37 20.83
CA GLY A 158 -8.23 -1.65 22.11
C GLY A 158 -8.60 -2.58 23.27
N ARG A 159 -8.19 -2.22 24.50
CA ARG A 159 -8.63 -2.91 25.73
C ARG A 159 -10.15 -2.87 25.91
N LEU A 160 -10.80 -1.83 25.39
CA LEU A 160 -12.25 -1.64 25.48
C LEU A 160 -13.04 -2.67 24.67
N ASN A 161 -12.51 -3.17 23.55
CA ASN A 161 -13.21 -4.16 22.73
C ASN A 161 -13.28 -5.55 23.40
N LYS A 162 -12.43 -5.80 24.41
CA LYS A 162 -12.51 -6.98 25.28
C LYS A 162 -13.41 -6.80 26.49
N VAL A 163 -13.89 -5.58 26.76
CA VAL A 163 -14.77 -5.32 27.89
C VAL A 163 -16.16 -5.83 27.51
N THR A 164 -16.55 -6.97 28.07
CA THR A 164 -17.91 -7.49 28.02
C THR A 164 -18.87 -6.77 28.99
N GLY A 165 -18.39 -5.70 29.64
CA GLY A 165 -19.16 -4.88 30.55
C GLY A 165 -20.25 -4.09 29.82
N LYS A 166 -21.44 -4.00 30.41
CA LYS A 166 -22.48 -3.09 29.95
C LYS A 166 -21.94 -1.66 29.94
N VAL A 167 -22.31 -0.88 28.93
CA VAL A 167 -22.03 0.56 28.91
C VAL A 167 -22.60 1.16 30.21
N GLY A 168 -21.70 1.61 31.07
CA GLY A 168 -22.07 2.27 32.32
C GLY A 168 -22.55 3.68 32.01
N GLU A 169 -23.58 4.12 32.71
CA GLU A 169 -23.97 5.52 32.69
C GLU A 169 -22.91 6.32 33.44
N GLN A 170 -22.31 7.32 32.80
CA GLN A 170 -21.31 8.17 33.42
C GLN A 170 -21.98 8.99 34.52
N LYS A 171 -21.81 8.59 35.77
CA LYS A 171 -22.22 9.40 36.93
C LYS A 171 -21.08 10.37 37.27
N MET A 172 -21.23 11.62 36.86
CA MET A 172 -20.43 12.72 37.41
C MET A 172 -21.23 13.41 38.51
N ALA A 173 -20.58 13.77 39.61
CA ALA A 173 -21.16 14.72 40.55
C ALA A 173 -21.34 16.07 39.85
N ASN A 174 -22.29 16.88 40.32
CA ASN A 174 -22.40 18.28 39.89
C ASN A 174 -21.03 18.95 40.04
N LEU A 175 -20.55 19.61 38.98
CA LEU A 175 -19.32 20.39 39.10
C LEU A 175 -19.54 21.49 40.14
N PRO A 176 -18.58 21.73 41.05
CA PRO A 176 -18.63 22.87 41.97
C PRO A 176 -18.82 24.16 41.18
N GLU A 177 -19.62 25.09 41.70
CA GLU A 177 -19.86 26.40 41.05
C GLU A 177 -18.53 27.12 40.74
N ASP A 178 -17.53 26.96 41.61
CA ASP A 178 -16.16 27.45 41.43
C ASP A 178 -15.47 27.00 40.13
N ARG A 179 -15.92 25.92 39.49
CA ARG A 179 -15.40 25.40 38.22
C ARG A 179 -16.18 25.90 37.00
N LEU A 180 -17.33 26.56 37.22
CA LEU A 180 -18.21 27.11 36.19
C LEU A 180 -18.08 28.64 36.07
N LEU A 181 -17.58 29.30 37.11
CA LEU A 181 -17.34 30.74 37.11
C LEU A 181 -16.07 31.08 36.31
N PRO A 182 -16.15 31.97 35.29
CA PRO A 182 -15.00 32.36 34.46
C PRO A 182 -13.98 33.24 35.21
N ASP A 183 -14.35 33.73 36.39
CA ASP A 183 -13.60 34.76 37.10
C ASP A 183 -12.33 34.23 37.79
N LYS A 184 -12.23 32.90 37.99
CA LYS A 184 -11.05 32.26 38.59
C LYS A 184 -10.29 31.48 37.51
N PRO A 185 -8.96 31.65 37.39
CA PRO A 185 -8.20 30.87 36.44
C PRO A 185 -8.28 29.37 36.76
N PRO A 186 -8.18 28.49 35.74
CA PRO A 186 -8.13 27.05 35.95
C PRO A 186 -7.06 26.69 37.00
N PHE A 187 -7.39 25.76 37.90
CA PHE A 187 -6.52 25.27 38.98
C PHE A 187 -6.27 26.22 40.18
N THR A 188 -7.05 27.30 40.33
CA THR A 188 -6.96 28.17 41.53
C THR A 188 -7.27 27.42 42.84
N ASN A 189 -8.24 26.51 42.80
CA ASN A 189 -8.62 25.66 43.93
C ASN A 189 -8.29 24.19 43.62
N THR A 190 -7.00 23.82 43.60
CA THR A 190 -6.59 22.41 43.64
C THR A 190 -6.37 21.99 45.09
N GLY A 191 -7.46 21.74 45.81
CA GLY A 191 -7.42 21.01 47.07
C GLY A 191 -7.51 19.52 46.78
N VAL A 192 -6.51 18.74 47.18
CA VAL A 192 -6.63 17.29 47.21
C VAL A 192 -7.56 16.97 48.38
N ASP A 193 -8.76 16.48 48.08
CA ASP A 193 -9.74 16.05 49.07
C ASP A 193 -9.20 14.76 49.74
N PHE A 194 -8.54 14.92 50.89
CA PHE A 194 -7.84 13.83 51.56
C PHE A 194 -8.69 13.07 52.59
N PHE A 195 -9.90 13.54 52.92
CA PHE A 195 -10.75 12.86 53.90
C PHE A 195 -12.23 13.11 53.59
N GLY A 196 -12.88 12.10 53.01
CA GLY A 196 -14.34 11.97 53.13
C GLY A 196 -14.75 11.81 54.60
N PRO A 197 -15.98 12.14 54.98
CA PRO A 197 -16.40 12.18 56.38
C PRO A 197 -16.18 10.83 57.05
N LEU A 198 -15.35 10.84 58.10
CA LEU A 198 -15.27 9.77 59.09
C LEU A 198 -16.56 9.80 59.92
N MET A 199 -17.56 9.04 59.51
CA MET A 199 -18.60 8.48 60.37
C MET A 199 -19.16 7.19 59.78
#